data_AF-A0A2N1P4F1-F1
#
_entry.id   AF-A0A2N1P4F1-F1
#
_cell.length_a   1.000
_cell.length_b   1.000
_cell.length_c   1.000
_cell.angle_alpha   90.00
_cell.angle_beta   90.00
_cell.angle_gamma   90.00
#
_symmetry.space_group_name_H-M   'P 1'
#
loop_
_entity.id
_entity.type
_entity.pdbx_description
1 polymer ?
#
loop_
_entity_poly.entity_id
_entity_poly.type
_entity_poly.pdbx_seq_one_letter_code
_entity_poly.pdbx_strand_id
1 'polypeptide(L)' 'NIQNLETKLILRSHDFTFTLANKNYQEVVGHDKRMGGNDEWCIELLDGTQLE' A
#
# COMPACT_ATOMS: atom_id res chain seq x y z
N ASN A 1 -9.32 4.76 4.12
CA ASN A 1 -9.00 4.17 2.80
C ASN A 1 -8.62 5.28 1.83
N ILE A 2 -7.87 4.95 0.79
CA ILE A 2 -7.51 5.85 -0.31
C ILE A 2 -8.23 5.32 -1.55
N GLN A 3 -9.03 6.15 -2.21
CA GLN A 3 -9.85 5.75 -3.35
C GLN A 3 -9.62 6.67 -4.55
N ASN A 4 -9.43 6.07 -5.73
CA ASN A 4 -9.40 6.83 -6.98
C ASN A 4 -10.81 7.32 -7.36
N LEU A 5 -10.97 8.62 -7.63
CA LEU A 5 -12.30 9.20 -7.85
C LEU A 5 -12.95 8.80 -9.18
N GLU A 6 -12.16 8.51 -10.22
CA GLU A 6 -12.64 8.15 -11.55
C GLU A 6 -13.00 6.67 -11.63
N THR A 7 -12.05 5.81 -11.29
CA THR A 7 -12.17 4.34 -11.40
C THR A 7 -12.87 3.71 -10.20
N LYS A 8 -13.02 4.44 -9.10
CA LYS A 8 -13.55 3.96 -7.80
C LYS A 8 -12.72 2.85 -7.13
N LEU A 9 -11.53 2.55 -7.65
CA LEU A 9 -10.64 1.56 -7.06
C LEU A 9 -10.09 2.03 -5.72
N ILE A 10 -10.03 1.10 -4.77
CA ILE A 10 -9.51 1.29 -3.42
C ILE A 10 -8.07 0.79 -3.39
N LEU A 11 -7.17 1.57 -2.79
CA LEU A 11 -5.78 1.19 -2.59
C LEU A 11 -5.66 0.13 -1.48
N ARG A 12 -5.00 -0.98 -1.79
CA ARG A 12 -4.82 -2.12 -0.89
C ARG A 12 -3.37 -2.57 -0.84
N SER A 13 -2.93 -2.88 0.36
CA SER A 13 -1.71 -3.67 0.60
C SER A 13 -2.07 -5.13 0.94
N HIS A 14 -1.13 -6.07 0.88
CA HIS A 14 -1.35 -7.43 1.36
C HIS A 14 -0.03 -8.17 1.60
N ASP A 15 -0.11 -9.38 2.15
CA ASP A 15 1.03 -10.25 2.45
C ASP A 15 1.56 -10.94 1.19
N PHE A 16 1.76 -10.16 0.14
CA PHE A 16 2.41 -10.58 -1.09
C PHE A 16 3.59 -9.66 -1.39
N THR A 17 4.69 -10.27 -1.77
CA THR A 17 5.94 -9.57 -2.04
C THR A 17 6.51 -9.99 -3.39
N PHE A 18 7.25 -9.08 -4.01
CA PHE A 18 8.03 -9.36 -5.20
C PHE A 18 9.46 -8.88 -5.00
N THR A 19 10.40 -9.52 -5.70
CA THR A 19 11.82 -9.20 -5.62
C THR A 19 12.24 -8.40 -6.84
N LEU A 20 12.86 -7.24 -6.63
CA LEU A 20 13.48 -6.43 -7.67
C LEU A 20 14.84 -5.96 -7.18
N ALA A 21 15.90 -6.16 -7.97
CA ALA A 21 17.27 -5.75 -7.62
C ALA A 21 17.72 -6.25 -6.22
N ASN A 22 17.49 -7.53 -5.91
CA ASN A 22 17.80 -8.17 -4.61
C ASN A 22 17.13 -7.53 -3.39
N LYS A 23 16.10 -6.70 -3.61
CA LYS A 23 15.27 -6.13 -2.55
C LYS A 23 13.86 -6.66 -2.68
N ASN A 24 13.24 -6.92 -1.52
CA ASN A 24 11.85 -7.34 -1.46
C ASN A 24 10.97 -6.12 -1.25
N TYR A 25 9.90 -6.05 -2.03
CA TYR A 25 8.91 -4.99 -1.96
C TYR A 25 7.54 -5.62 -1.71
N GLN A 26 6.70 -4.93 -0.96
CA GLN A 26 5.30 -5.28 -0.82
C GLN A 26 4.53 -4.82 -2.05
N GLU A 27 3.59 -5.65 -2.52
CA GLU A 27 2.70 -5.25 -3.60
C GLU A 27 1.56 -4.36 -3.09
N VAL A 28 1.35 -3.22 -3.77
CA VAL A 28 0.22 -2.31 -3.55
C VAL A 28 -0.58 -2.20 -4.84
N VAL A 29 -1.88 -2.49 -4.77
CA VAL A 29 -2.77 -2.55 -5.93
C VAL A 29 -4.06 -1.78 -5.70
N GLY A 30 -4.75 -1.42 -6.79
CA GLY A 30 -6.14 -0.97 -6.76
C GLY A 30 -7.10 -2.14 -6.92
N HIS A 31 -8.20 -2.18 -6.15
CA HIS A 31 -9.26 -3.18 -6.33
C HIS A 31 -10.66 -2.57 -6.18
N ASP A 32 -11.66 -3.28 -6.69
CA ASP A 32 -13.09 -2.96 -6.62
C ASP A 32 -13.86 -3.86 -5.62
N LYS A 33 -13.16 -4.78 -4.96
CA LYS A 33 -13.71 -5.69 -3.93
C LYS A 33 -14.13 -4.95 -2.66
N ARG A 34 -14.88 -5.65 -1.79
CA ARG A 34 -15.32 -5.15 -0.48
C ARG A 34 -14.13 -4.59 0.32
N MET A 35 -14.39 -3.43 0.92
CA MET A 35 -13.44 -2.70 1.74
C MET A 35 -13.28 -3.33 3.14
N GLY A 36 -12.05 -3.36 3.65
CA GLY A 36 -11.72 -3.67 5.05
C GLY A 36 -10.28 -4.16 5.24
N GLY A 37 -9.80 -4.18 6.49
CA GLY A 37 -8.47 -4.67 6.86
C GLY A 37 -7.35 -3.90 6.15
N ASN A 38 -6.84 -4.47 5.06
CA ASN A 38 -5.67 -3.96 4.35
C ASN A 38 -5.92 -2.73 3.46
N ASP A 39 -7.10 -2.12 3.57
CA ASP A 39 -7.49 -0.90 2.83
C ASP A 39 -7.33 0.36 3.70
N GLU A 40 -6.91 0.18 4.95
CA GLU A 40 -6.69 1.22 5.93
C GLU A 40 -5.25 1.75 5.82
N TRP A 41 -5.12 3.07 5.75
CA TRP A 41 -3.85 3.76 5.56
C TRP A 41 -3.71 4.87 6.59
N CYS A 42 -2.49 5.03 7.12
CA CYS A 42 -2.11 6.10 8.03
C CYS A 42 -0.98 6.91 7.38
N ILE A 43 -0.99 8.23 7.57
CA ILE A 43 0.15 9.07 7.20
C ILE A 43 1.13 9.04 8.37
N GLU A 44 2.31 8.48 8.14
CA GLU A 44 3.42 8.51 9.08
C GLU A 44 4.51 9.44 8.55
N LEU A 45 4.98 10.35 9.40
CA LEU A 45 6.09 11.24 9.07
C LEU A 45 7.35 10.64 9.67
N LEU A 46 8.33 10.34 8.81
CA LEU A 46 9.64 9.86 9.22
C LEU A 46 10.63 11.02 9.07
N ASP A 47 11.25 11.41 10.17
CA ASP A 47 12.43 12.29 10.11
C ASP A 47 13.61 11.46 9.58
N GLY A 48 14.45 12.07 8.73
CA GLY A 48 15.53 11.40 7.99
C GLY A 48 16.67 10.80 8.85
N THR A 49 16.47 10.69 10.15
CA THR A 49 17.36 10.06 11.13
C THR A 49 17.04 8.59 11.42
N GLN A 50 15.98 8.02 10.83
CA GLN A 50 15.55 6.63 11.05
C GLN A 50 15.95 5.65 9.93
N LEU A 51 17.04 5.93 9.20
CA LEU A 51 17.68 4.96 8.30
C LEU A 51 19.03 4.54 8.90
N GLU A 52 18.99 3.70 9.94
CA GLU A 52 20.10 2.82 10.32
C GLU A 52 19.94 1.44 9.66
#